data_AF-A0A953U3B9-F1
#
_entry.id   AF-A0A953U3B9-F1
#
_cell.length_a   1.000
_cell.length_b   1.000
_cell.length_c   1.000
_cell.angle_alpha   90.00
_cell.angle_beta   90.00
_cell.angle_gamma   90.00
#
_symmetry.space_group_name_H-M   'P 1'
#
loop_
_entity.id
_entity.type
_entity.pdbx_description
1 polymer ?
#
loop_
_entity_poly.entity_id
_entity_poly.type
_entity_poly.pdbx_seq_one_letter_code
_entity_poly.pdbx_strand_id
1 'polypeptide(L)'
;MTKPTIVATLTQVSPGGSNEKLIEELYSAYIALYFYTACTNYWSQFYLPDAAEFEGTNGFHQLCKRIVDVSNADFTHMAQILAACDQSRLHANPISHLMSEAQDFWRYHVRSTSDVFVSREKAQSSR
;
A
#
# COMPACT_ATOMS: atom_id res chain seq x y z
N MET A 1 17.77 -20.58 37.75
CA MET A 1 17.27 -19.60 36.77
C MET A 1 16.19 -20.26 35.92
N THR A 2 14.93 -20.08 36.28
CA THR A 2 13.75 -20.61 35.58
C THR A 2 13.29 -19.59 34.53
N LYS A 3 13.26 -19.98 33.25
CA LYS A 3 12.73 -19.15 32.16
C LYS A 3 11.20 -19.06 32.30
N PRO A 4 10.59 -17.87 32.22
CA PRO A 4 9.14 -17.77 32.18
C PRO A 4 8.64 -18.21 30.80
N THR A 5 7.83 -19.26 30.78
CA THR A 5 7.03 -19.67 29.62
C THR A 5 5.85 -18.71 29.51
N ILE A 6 5.86 -17.83 28.51
CA ILE A 6 4.68 -17.04 28.16
C ILE A 6 3.74 -17.98 27.40
N VAL A 7 2.73 -18.48 28.10
CA VAL A 7 1.58 -19.15 27.47
C VAL A 7 0.69 -18.03 26.94
N ALA A 8 0.77 -17.77 25.64
CA ALA A 8 -0.19 -16.91 24.95
C ALA A 8 -1.53 -17.64 24.91
N THR A 9 -2.39 -17.34 25.88
CA THR A 9 -3.77 -17.81 25.90
C THR A 9 -4.53 -17.11 24.77
N LEU A 10 -4.67 -17.79 23.63
CA LEU A 10 -5.60 -17.39 22.57
C LEU A 10 -7.02 -17.58 23.11
N THR A 11 -7.60 -16.50 23.59
CA THR A 11 -9.01 -16.43 23.98
C THR A 11 -9.87 -16.70 22.75
N GLN A 12 -10.50 -17.87 22.68
CA GLN A 12 -11.49 -18.20 21.65
C GLN A 12 -12.62 -17.16 21.70
N VAL A 13 -12.78 -16.43 20.60
CA VAL A 13 -13.84 -15.43 20.44
C VAL A 13 -15.17 -16.14 20.18
N SER A 14 -16.19 -15.79 20.96
CA SER A 14 -17.53 -16.41 20.92
C SER A 14 -18.21 -16.23 19.55
N PRO A 15 -19.06 -17.17 19.06
CA PRO A 15 -19.40 -17.27 17.64
C PRO A 15 -20.53 -16.34 17.14
N GLY A 16 -21.20 -15.57 18.02
CA GLY A 16 -22.47 -14.92 17.68
C GLY A 16 -22.42 -13.42 17.34
N GLY A 17 -21.38 -12.70 17.74
CA GLY A 17 -21.26 -11.24 17.53
C GLY A 17 -19.84 -10.76 17.21
N SER A 18 -18.89 -11.69 17.08
CA SER A 18 -17.49 -11.43 16.77
C SER A 18 -17.25 -11.18 15.29
N ASN A 19 -18.07 -11.79 14.42
CA ASN A 19 -17.88 -11.72 12.98
C ASN A 19 -18.11 -10.30 12.43
N GLU A 20 -19.12 -9.58 12.93
CA GLU A 20 -19.42 -8.23 12.41
C GLU A 20 -18.32 -7.23 12.75
N LYS A 21 -17.79 -7.29 13.98
CA LYS A 21 -16.63 -6.48 14.39
C LYS A 21 -15.38 -6.83 13.59
N LEU A 22 -15.13 -8.12 13.39
CA LEU A 22 -14.02 -8.58 12.57
C LEU A 22 -14.15 -8.09 11.12
N ILE A 23 -15.36 -8.11 10.55
CA ILE A 23 -15.59 -7.60 9.20
C ILE A 23 -15.31 -6.09 9.13
N GLU A 24 -15.78 -5.30 10.11
CA GLU A 24 -15.46 -3.86 10.18
C GLU A 24 -13.95 -3.57 10.35
N GLU A 25 -13.26 -4.39 11.13
CA GLU A 25 -11.79 -4.32 11.25
C GLU A 25 -11.10 -4.65 9.93
N LEU A 26 -11.58 -5.65 9.19
CA LEU A 26 -11.07 -6.00 7.85
C LEU A 26 -11.29 -4.88 6.84
N TYR A 27 -12.46 -4.24 6.83
CA TYR A 27 -12.72 -3.06 6.00
C TYR A 27 -11.71 -1.94 6.30
N SER A 28 -11.51 -1.65 7.59
CA SER A 28 -10.55 -0.65 8.04
C SER A 28 -9.12 -1.01 7.60
N ALA A 29 -8.73 -2.28 7.74
CA ALA A 29 -7.41 -2.76 7.31
C ALA A 29 -7.20 -2.62 5.80
N TYR A 30 -8.20 -2.97 4.98
CA TYR A 30 -8.11 -2.83 3.53
C TYR A 30 -8.06 -1.37 3.07
N ILE A 31 -8.85 -0.49 3.68
CA ILE A 31 -8.77 0.96 3.41
C ILE A 31 -7.37 1.49 3.75
N ALA A 32 -6.84 1.13 4.92
CA ALA A 32 -5.51 1.55 5.34
C ALA A 32 -4.41 1.01 4.40
N LEU A 33 -4.47 -0.27 4.02
CA LEU A 33 -3.52 -0.87 3.08
C LEU A 33 -3.57 -0.17 1.71
N TYR A 34 -4.76 0.11 1.19
CA TYR A 34 -4.92 0.83 -0.06
C TYR A 34 -4.27 2.22 -0.02
N PHE A 35 -4.50 2.97 1.06
CA PHE A 35 -3.90 4.28 1.24
C PHE A 35 -2.37 4.21 1.41
N TYR A 36 -1.88 3.37 2.31
CA TYR A 36 -0.45 3.32 2.64
C TYR A 36 0.41 2.67 1.55
N THR A 37 -0.14 1.77 0.73
CA THR A 37 0.57 1.29 -0.48
C THR A 37 0.77 2.43 -1.48
N ALA A 38 -0.22 3.31 -1.65
CA ALA A 38 -0.09 4.50 -2.50
C ALA A 38 0.99 5.47 -2.00
N CYS A 39 0.96 5.80 -0.71
CA CYS A 39 1.96 6.65 -0.07
C CYS A 39 3.37 6.04 -0.17
N THR A 40 3.51 4.74 0.13
CA THR A 40 4.77 4.02 0.05
C THR A 40 5.33 4.06 -1.37
N ASN A 41 4.47 3.85 -2.39
CA ASN A 41 4.85 3.96 -3.78
C ASN A 41 5.41 5.35 -4.07
N TYR A 42 4.62 6.40 -3.84
CA TYR A 42 4.99 7.77 -4.14
C TYR A 42 6.32 8.18 -3.47
N TRP A 43 6.45 7.98 -2.17
CA TRP A 43 7.65 8.38 -1.44
C TRP A 43 8.90 7.61 -1.87
N SER A 44 8.75 6.34 -2.26
CA SER A 44 9.88 5.52 -2.72
C SER A 44 10.41 5.96 -4.09
N GLN A 45 9.59 6.62 -4.91
CA GLN A 45 10.03 7.14 -6.21
C GLN A 45 11.15 8.17 -6.06
N PHE A 46 11.17 8.97 -4.99
CA PHE A 46 12.22 9.97 -4.76
C PHE A 46 13.61 9.38 -4.55
N TYR A 47 13.68 8.12 -4.14
CA TYR A 47 14.94 7.41 -3.90
C TYR A 47 15.42 6.59 -5.09
N LEU A 48 14.64 6.52 -6.17
CA LEU A 48 15.11 5.94 -7.42
C LEU A 48 16.16 6.87 -8.06
N PRO A 49 17.33 6.36 -8.47
CA PRO A 49 18.28 7.13 -9.26
C PRO A 49 17.69 7.45 -10.64
N ASP A 50 18.36 8.29 -11.41
CA ASP A 50 18.02 8.45 -12.82
C ASP A 50 18.33 7.16 -13.61
N ALA A 51 17.65 6.96 -14.73
CA ALA A 51 17.75 5.71 -15.50
C ALA A 51 19.19 5.42 -15.96
N ALA A 52 19.96 6.46 -16.30
CA ALA A 52 21.37 6.34 -16.69
C ALA A 52 22.30 5.97 -15.52
N GLU A 53 21.88 6.22 -14.28
CA GLU A 53 22.64 5.96 -13.04
C GLU A 53 22.18 4.68 -12.34
N PHE A 54 21.14 4.02 -12.85
CA PHE A 54 20.62 2.80 -12.24
C PHE A 54 21.60 1.63 -12.41
N GLU A 55 22.28 1.32 -11.32
CA GLU A 55 23.16 0.14 -11.23
C GLU A 55 22.41 -1.11 -10.74
N GLY A 56 22.33 -2.14 -11.59
CA GLY A 56 21.65 -3.40 -11.25
C GLY A 56 22.27 -4.20 -10.11
N THR A 57 23.54 -3.97 -9.79
CA THR A 57 24.28 -4.62 -8.69
C THR A 57 24.21 -3.83 -7.38
N ASN A 58 23.72 -2.59 -7.41
CA ASN A 58 23.56 -1.76 -6.22
C ASN A 58 22.31 -2.20 -5.45
N GLY A 59 22.52 -2.71 -4.23
CA GLY A 59 21.45 -3.25 -3.41
C GLY A 59 20.37 -2.22 -3.03
N PHE A 60 20.75 -0.95 -2.85
CA PHE A 60 19.79 0.11 -2.54
C PHE A 60 18.92 0.45 -3.76
N HIS A 61 19.52 0.58 -4.95
CA HIS A 61 18.76 0.81 -6.18
C HIS A 61 17.73 -0.30 -6.45
N GLN A 62 18.16 -1.56 -6.29
CA GLN A 62 17.26 -2.71 -6.42
C GLN A 62 16.14 -2.72 -5.38
N LEU A 63 16.45 -2.33 -4.14
CA LEU A 63 15.45 -2.21 -3.08
C LEU A 63 14.39 -1.15 -3.43
N CYS A 64 14.82 0.06 -3.82
CA CYS A 64 13.90 1.14 -4.20
C CYS A 64 13.03 0.75 -5.39
N LYS A 65 13.63 0.19 -6.45
CA LYS A 65 12.90 -0.35 -7.61
C LYS A 65 11.85 -1.37 -7.20
N ARG A 66 12.24 -2.34 -6.38
CA ARG A 66 11.32 -3.38 -5.89
C ARG A 66 10.18 -2.77 -5.09
N ILE A 67 10.45 -1.83 -4.18
CA ILE A 67 9.39 -1.19 -3.38
C ILE A 67 8.42 -0.44 -4.29
N VAL A 68 8.90 0.35 -5.25
CA VAL A 68 8.04 1.06 -6.20
C VAL A 68 7.18 0.08 -6.99
N ASP A 69 7.77 -0.94 -7.60
CA ASP A 69 7.01 -1.89 -8.44
C ASP A 69 6.01 -2.73 -7.63
N VAL A 70 6.41 -3.21 -6.44
CA VAL A 70 5.52 -4.02 -5.58
C VAL A 70 4.39 -3.18 -5.01
N SER A 71 4.67 -1.97 -4.50
CA SER A 71 3.62 -1.10 -3.98
C SER A 71 2.64 -0.62 -5.06
N ASN A 72 3.09 -0.50 -6.32
CA ASN A 72 2.21 -0.24 -7.46
C ASN A 72 1.24 -1.41 -7.72
N ALA A 73 1.77 -2.64 -7.69
CA ALA A 73 0.97 -3.85 -7.84
C ALA A 73 -0.01 -4.03 -6.66
N ASP A 74 0.47 -3.85 -5.43
CA ASP A 74 -0.35 -3.96 -4.21
C ASP A 74 -1.46 -2.90 -4.20
N PHE A 75 -1.17 -1.66 -4.58
CA PHE A 75 -2.18 -0.61 -4.71
C PHE A 75 -3.28 -1.01 -5.70
N THR A 76 -2.89 -1.56 -6.86
CA THR A 76 -3.84 -2.05 -7.88
C THR A 76 -4.67 -3.22 -7.35
N HIS A 77 -4.05 -4.15 -6.65
CA HIS A 77 -4.72 -5.30 -6.06
C HIS A 77 -5.72 -4.86 -4.97
N MET A 78 -5.31 -3.93 -4.10
CA MET A 78 -6.18 -3.38 -3.06
C MET A 78 -7.38 -2.62 -3.64
N ALA A 79 -7.18 -1.87 -4.72
CA ALA A 79 -8.30 -1.25 -5.45
C ALA A 79 -9.33 -2.30 -5.94
N GLN A 80 -8.86 -3.44 -6.45
CA GLN A 80 -9.74 -4.53 -6.91
C GLN A 80 -10.50 -5.18 -5.76
N ILE A 81 -9.83 -5.43 -4.62
CA ILE A 81 -10.48 -5.95 -3.41
C ILE A 81 -11.58 -4.99 -2.96
N LEU A 82 -11.25 -3.70 -2.78
CA LEU A 82 -12.20 -2.69 -2.33
C LEU A 82 -13.38 -2.52 -3.28
N ALA A 83 -13.15 -2.60 -4.60
CA ALA A 83 -14.22 -2.54 -5.59
C ALA A 83 -15.19 -3.73 -5.51
N ALA A 84 -14.74 -4.88 -5.00
CA ALA A 84 -15.57 -6.08 -4.82
C ALA A 84 -16.31 -6.10 -3.47
N CYS A 85 -15.99 -5.22 -2.53
CA CYS A 85 -16.65 -5.16 -1.23
C CYS A 85 -17.98 -4.37 -1.27
N ASP A 86 -18.76 -4.44 -0.18
CA ASP A 86 -19.97 -3.64 -0.01
C ASP A 86 -19.60 -2.15 0.13
N GLN A 87 -19.97 -1.37 -0.90
CA GLN A 87 -19.64 0.05 -0.97
C GLN A 87 -20.32 0.87 0.14
N SER A 88 -21.52 0.48 0.56
CA SER A 88 -22.23 1.20 1.63
C SER A 88 -21.46 1.11 2.96
N ARG A 89 -20.86 -0.06 3.23
CA ARG A 89 -20.02 -0.28 4.41
C ARG A 89 -18.68 0.43 4.31
N LEU A 90 -18.05 0.42 3.13
CA LEU A 90 -16.81 1.17 2.90
C LEU A 90 -16.99 2.67 3.16
N HIS A 91 -18.08 3.27 2.68
CA HIS A 91 -18.36 4.68 2.91
C HIS A 91 -18.74 4.99 4.36
N ALA A 92 -19.41 4.06 5.06
CA ALA A 92 -19.75 4.20 6.47
C ALA A 92 -18.55 3.96 7.42
N ASN A 93 -17.46 3.39 6.93
CA ASN A 93 -16.30 3.07 7.75
C ASN A 93 -15.64 4.36 8.31
N PRO A 94 -15.19 4.39 9.59
CA PRO A 94 -14.63 5.59 10.22
C PRO A 94 -13.41 6.19 9.51
N ILE A 95 -12.65 5.38 8.76
CA ILE A 95 -11.45 5.83 8.02
C ILE A 95 -11.68 5.93 6.52
N SER A 96 -12.92 5.98 6.05
CA SER A 96 -13.30 6.10 4.63
C SER A 96 -12.69 7.33 3.92
N HIS A 97 -12.31 8.36 4.68
CA HIS A 97 -11.58 9.52 4.17
C HIS A 97 -10.22 9.14 3.57
N LEU A 98 -9.51 8.14 4.10
CA LEU A 98 -8.24 7.67 3.54
C LEU A 98 -8.44 7.01 2.17
N MET A 99 -9.52 6.24 2.01
CA MET A 99 -9.89 5.66 0.72
C MET A 99 -10.20 6.76 -0.31
N SER A 100 -10.97 7.76 0.12
CA SER A 100 -11.34 8.91 -0.75
C SER A 100 -10.09 9.68 -1.18
N GLU A 101 -9.19 10.00 -0.24
CA GLU A 101 -7.91 10.65 -0.55
C GLU A 101 -7.04 9.81 -1.50
N ALA A 102 -6.98 8.50 -1.30
CA ALA A 102 -6.27 7.59 -2.21
C ALA A 102 -6.83 7.63 -3.64
N GLN A 103 -8.16 7.65 -3.77
CA GLN A 103 -8.86 7.70 -5.06
C GLN A 103 -8.77 9.07 -5.73
N ASP A 104 -8.85 10.16 -4.97
CA ASP A 104 -8.96 11.50 -5.54
C ASP A 104 -7.61 12.17 -5.74
N PHE A 105 -6.58 11.77 -4.97
CA PHE A 105 -5.25 12.35 -5.04
C PHE A 105 -4.20 11.31 -5.39
N TRP A 106 -3.99 10.31 -4.54
CA TRP A 106 -2.81 9.45 -4.66
C TRP A 106 -2.79 8.59 -5.93
N ARG A 107 -3.95 8.16 -6.46
CA ARG A 107 -4.01 7.30 -7.65
C ARG A 107 -3.25 7.85 -8.86
N TYR A 108 -3.14 9.18 -8.99
CA TYR A 108 -2.46 9.83 -10.12
C TYR A 108 -0.93 9.89 -9.93
N HIS A 109 -0.47 9.60 -8.72
CA HIS A 109 0.93 9.64 -8.32
C HIS A 109 1.55 8.25 -8.18
N VAL A 110 0.73 7.19 -8.07
CA VAL A 110 1.20 5.81 -8.06
C VAL A 110 1.73 5.42 -9.44
N ARG A 111 2.98 4.96 -9.50
CA ARG A 111 3.70 4.66 -10.75
C ARG A 111 4.55 3.39 -10.63
N SER A 112 4.80 2.74 -11.75
CA SER A 112 5.87 1.75 -11.87
C SER A 112 7.23 2.43 -12.01
N THR A 113 8.32 1.70 -11.76
CA THR A 113 9.68 2.22 -11.98
C THR A 113 9.89 2.64 -13.43
N SER A 114 9.33 1.90 -14.39
CA SER A 114 9.39 2.23 -15.82
C SER A 114 8.73 3.58 -16.12
N ASP A 115 7.55 3.85 -15.54
CA ASP A 115 6.85 5.12 -15.74
C ASP A 115 7.63 6.29 -15.13
N VAL A 116 8.26 6.08 -13.96
CA VAL A 116 9.10 7.09 -13.31
C VAL A 116 10.27 7.46 -14.22
N PHE A 117 11.03 6.48 -14.72
CA PHE A 117 12.17 6.71 -15.61
C PHE A 117 11.76 7.45 -16.89
N VAL A 118 10.71 6.98 -17.58
CA VAL A 118 10.20 7.64 -18.80
C VAL A 118 9.75 9.07 -18.51
N SER A 119 9.09 9.33 -17.37
CA SER A 119 8.63 10.68 -17.03
C SER A 119 9.77 11.66 -16.75
N ARG A 120 10.85 11.20 -16.13
CA ARG A 120 12.04 12.02 -15.84
C ARG A 120 12.84 12.34 -17.09
N GLU A 121 13.04 11.35 -17.97
CA GLU A 121 13.74 11.54 -19.24
C GLU A 121 13.04 12.59 -20.12
N LYS A 122 11.70 12.55 -20.18
CA LYS A 122 10.89 13.57 -20.88
C LYS A 122 11.05 14.97 -20.26
N ALA A 123 11.07 15.05 -18.92
CA ALA A 123 11.24 16.31 -18.21
C ALA A 123 12.65 16.91 -18.39
N GLN A 124 13.68 16.07 -18.55
CA GLN A 124 15.04 16.50 -18.86
C GLN A 124 15.18 16.96 -20.31
N SER A 125 14.54 16.27 -21.25
CA SER A 125 14.57 16.61 -22.69
C SER A 125 13.82 17.90 -23.05
N SER A 126 12.98 18.40 -22.14
CA SER A 126 12.17 19.62 -22.34
C SER A 126 12.81 20.88 -21.76
N ARG A 127 14.02 20.78 -21.19
CA ARG A 127 14.80 21.89 -20.62
C ARG A 127 15.91 22.28 -21.58
#